data_AF-A0A2P8KF51-F1
#
_entry.id   AF-A0A2P8KF51-F1
#
_cell.length_a   1.000
_cell.length_b   1.000
_cell.length_c   1.000
_cell.angle_alpha   90.00
_cell.angle_beta   90.00
_cell.angle_gamma   90.00
#
_symmetry.space_group_name_H-M   'P 1'
#
loop_
_entity.id
_entity.type
_entity.pdbx_description
1 polymer ?
#
loop_
_entity_poly.entity_id
_entity_poly.type
_entity_poly.pdbx_seq_one_letter_code
_entity_poly.pdbx_strand_id
1 'polypeptide(L)'
;MPVIAMTQEMGSLAKDVSLQLADALGLAVMRHEAIERVADRAQVSTSLIGRLRDGKAGLVERLTTDKRSVALYTAEEVFSLADAGNVVLRGWGATCLLRPVPHVVCVRITRPLKKRVEWLMAHLDTDDAEFAEAEIRRSDHAHAARMHEQFGVTWGDPVLYDLVLNTDRVSVDSCVEQIRRLVNCPEFAETPASRALLASMALETRVRAALKEHADTRDTSITIHAKEGAVALRGIVLDAEEREQAENVAAAVPGVSGVANELRLMTSSRRFASAKQT
;
A
#
# COMPACT_ATOMS: atom_id res chain seq x y z
N MET A 1 12.28 12.14 -10.58
CA MET A 1 13.06 11.49 -9.51
C MET A 1 12.61 10.04 -9.44
N PRO A 2 13.52 9.06 -9.49
CA PRO A 2 13.11 7.65 -9.61
C PRO A 2 12.37 7.18 -8.35
N VAL A 3 11.28 6.47 -8.56
CA VAL A 3 10.52 5.76 -7.54
C VAL A 3 10.41 4.31 -7.98
N ILE A 4 10.84 3.39 -7.11
CA ILE A 4 10.90 1.97 -7.44
C ILE A 4 10.11 1.20 -6.38
N ALA A 5 9.06 0.51 -6.79
CA ALA A 5 8.27 -0.36 -5.92
C ALA A 5 8.71 -1.81 -6.10
N MET A 6 8.98 -2.50 -4.99
CA MET A 6 9.45 -3.89 -4.99
C MET A 6 8.58 -4.76 -4.08
N THR A 7 8.35 -6.02 -4.48
CA THR A 7 7.67 -6.99 -3.61
C THR A 7 8.53 -7.38 -2.41
N GLN A 8 7.87 -7.83 -1.34
CA GLN A 8 8.50 -8.56 -0.24
C GLN A 8 8.11 -10.03 -0.33
N GLU A 9 9.09 -10.92 -0.51
CA GLU A 9 8.92 -12.37 -0.51
C GLU A 9 10.05 -12.98 0.33
N MET A 10 9.70 -13.84 1.30
CA MET A 10 10.65 -14.34 2.29
C MET A 10 11.68 -15.27 1.64
N GLY A 11 12.98 -14.97 1.77
CA GLY A 11 14.04 -15.79 1.16
C GLY A 11 14.24 -15.61 -0.34
N SER A 12 13.58 -14.63 -0.97
CA SER A 12 13.79 -14.32 -2.39
C SER A 12 15.02 -13.44 -2.67
N LEU A 13 15.69 -12.95 -1.62
CA LEU A 13 16.75 -11.93 -1.68
C LEU A 13 16.26 -10.54 -2.13
N ALA A 14 14.94 -10.28 -2.10
CA ALA A 14 14.37 -8.96 -2.42
C ALA A 14 14.94 -7.83 -1.54
N LYS A 15 15.26 -8.13 -0.26
CA LYS A 15 15.87 -7.17 0.67
C LYS A 15 17.25 -6.77 0.18
N ASP A 16 18.10 -7.74 -0.15
CA ASP A 16 19.47 -7.52 -0.61
C ASP A 16 19.48 -6.71 -1.91
N VAL A 17 18.64 -7.08 -2.88
CA VAL A 17 18.47 -6.33 -4.14
C VAL A 17 18.02 -4.89 -3.85
N SER A 18 17.04 -4.67 -2.96
CA SER A 18 16.54 -3.32 -2.66
C SER A 18 17.57 -2.41 -2.02
N LEU A 19 18.38 -2.94 -1.09
CA LEU A 19 19.41 -2.18 -0.39
C LEU A 19 20.56 -1.83 -1.33
N GLN A 20 21.03 -2.80 -2.12
CA GLN A 20 22.11 -2.58 -3.07
C GLN A 20 21.68 -1.65 -4.22
N LEU A 21 20.44 -1.77 -4.71
CA LEU A 21 19.88 -0.87 -5.72
C LEU A 21 19.81 0.57 -5.20
N ALA A 22 19.37 0.74 -3.95
CA ALA A 22 19.28 2.05 -3.34
C ALA A 22 20.66 2.70 -3.17
N ASP A 23 21.66 1.95 -2.72
CA ASP A 23 23.05 2.42 -2.65
C ASP A 23 23.58 2.81 -4.04
N ALA A 24 23.40 1.93 -5.05
CA ALA A 24 23.89 2.15 -6.40
C ALA A 24 23.25 3.35 -7.13
N LEU A 25 22.04 3.75 -6.74
CA LEU A 25 21.30 4.87 -7.34
C LEU A 25 21.18 6.09 -6.42
N GLY A 26 21.73 6.05 -5.20
CA GLY A 26 21.60 7.13 -4.22
C GLY A 26 20.15 7.38 -3.76
N LEU A 27 19.36 6.31 -3.64
CA LEU A 27 17.94 6.38 -3.26
C LEU A 27 17.76 6.15 -1.76
N ALA A 28 16.72 6.76 -1.20
CA ALA A 28 16.23 6.39 0.11
C ALA A 28 15.60 4.99 0.06
N VAL A 29 15.65 4.26 1.17
CA VAL A 29 14.86 3.03 1.35
C VAL A 29 13.82 3.32 2.42
N MET A 30 12.59 2.84 2.26
CA MET A 30 11.59 2.90 3.33
C MET A 30 12.11 2.19 4.58
N ARG A 31 12.43 2.97 5.61
CA ARG A 31 13.05 2.50 6.86
C ARG A 31 12.01 2.14 7.94
N HIS A 32 12.46 1.82 9.15
CA HIS A 32 11.61 1.41 10.27
C HIS A 32 10.67 2.52 10.76
N GLU A 33 11.03 3.79 10.56
CA GLU A 33 10.22 4.95 10.95
C GLU A 33 8.82 4.94 10.31
N ALA A 34 8.69 4.34 9.12
CA ALA A 34 7.39 4.16 8.47
C ALA A 34 6.50 3.15 9.22
N ILE A 35 7.08 2.13 9.86
CA ILE A 35 6.34 1.19 10.72
C ILE A 35 5.80 1.91 11.94
N GLU A 36 6.62 2.77 12.56
CA GLU A 36 6.26 3.54 13.75
C GLU A 36 5.11 4.50 13.44
N ARG A 37 5.22 5.29 12.36
CA ARG A 37 4.13 6.20 11.93
C ARG A 37 2.80 5.46 11.70
N VAL A 38 2.84 4.34 11.00
CA VAL A 38 1.63 3.54 10.74
C VAL A 38 1.08 2.94 12.04
N ALA A 39 1.95 2.45 12.91
CA ALA A 39 1.57 1.90 14.22
C ALA A 39 0.90 2.96 15.09
N ASP A 40 1.49 4.15 15.18
CA ASP A 40 0.99 5.27 15.97
C ASP A 40 -0.37 5.75 15.45
N ARG A 41 -0.52 5.98 14.14
CA ARG A 41 -1.81 6.42 13.58
C ARG A 41 -2.89 5.35 13.65
N ALA A 42 -2.53 4.09 13.47
CA ALA A 42 -3.47 2.97 13.63
C ALA A 42 -3.74 2.61 15.10
N GLN A 43 -3.03 3.22 16.06
CA GLN A 43 -3.12 2.91 17.49
C GLN A 43 -2.87 1.42 17.80
N VAL A 44 -1.84 0.85 17.15
CA VAL A 44 -1.42 -0.55 17.33
C VAL A 44 0.07 -0.65 17.63
N SER A 45 0.56 -1.81 18.08
CA SER A 45 1.99 -1.99 18.32
C SER A 45 2.79 -2.06 17.02
N THR A 46 4.02 -1.53 17.03
CA THR A 46 5.00 -1.69 15.94
C THR A 46 5.27 -3.16 15.63
N SER A 47 5.29 -4.02 16.66
CA SER A 47 5.42 -5.47 16.51
C SER A 47 4.26 -6.11 15.75
N LEU A 48 3.04 -5.59 15.89
CA LEU A 48 1.89 -6.07 15.12
C LEU A 48 2.04 -5.67 13.65
N ILE A 49 2.42 -4.42 13.35
CA ILE A 49 2.67 -3.97 11.97
C ILE A 49 3.78 -4.81 11.32
N GLY A 50 4.88 -5.07 12.04
CA GLY A 50 5.94 -5.97 11.57
C GLY A 50 5.44 -7.37 11.24
N ARG A 51 4.64 -7.97 12.15
CA ARG A 51 4.05 -9.30 11.93
C ARG A 51 3.01 -9.32 10.81
N LEU A 52 2.20 -8.28 10.64
CA LEU A 52 1.27 -8.15 9.52
C LEU A 52 2.04 -8.12 8.19
N ARG A 53 3.10 -7.32 8.12
CA ARG A 53 3.99 -7.23 6.96
C ARG A 53 4.65 -8.57 6.66
N ASP A 54 5.11 -9.29 7.66
CA ASP A 54 5.79 -10.58 7.49
C ASP A 54 4.81 -11.76 7.37
N GLY A 55 3.49 -11.50 7.35
CA GLY A 55 2.47 -12.55 7.26
C GLY A 55 2.34 -13.43 8.52
N LYS A 56 2.91 -12.99 9.65
CA LYS A 56 2.94 -13.67 10.96
C LYS A 56 1.77 -13.30 11.89
N ALA A 57 0.93 -12.32 11.53
CA ALA A 57 -0.21 -11.94 12.36
C ALA A 57 -1.27 -13.07 12.41
N GLY A 58 -1.60 -13.51 13.62
CA GLY A 58 -2.53 -14.60 13.91
C GLY A 58 -4.01 -14.21 13.78
N LEU A 59 -4.93 -15.17 13.95
CA LEU A 59 -6.38 -14.96 13.81
C LEU A 59 -6.96 -13.97 14.84
N VAL A 60 -6.50 -14.00 16.09
CA VAL A 60 -6.99 -13.10 17.17
C VAL A 60 -6.64 -11.65 16.88
N GLU A 61 -5.40 -11.39 16.46
CA GLU A 61 -4.94 -10.06 16.06
C GLU A 61 -5.69 -9.54 14.83
N ARG A 62 -6.06 -10.42 13.90
CA ARG A 62 -6.86 -10.06 12.73
C ARG A 62 -8.31 -9.70 13.05
N LEU A 63 -8.84 -10.15 14.19
CA LEU A 63 -10.21 -9.86 14.64
C LEU A 63 -10.29 -8.51 15.39
N THR A 64 -9.26 -8.16 16.14
CA THR A 64 -9.25 -6.92 16.96
C THR A 64 -8.70 -5.72 16.22
N THR A 65 -7.96 -5.92 15.12
CA THR A 65 -7.35 -4.84 14.35
C THR A 65 -8.32 -4.26 13.34
N ASP A 66 -8.49 -2.94 13.32
CA ASP A 66 -9.13 -2.26 12.19
C ASP A 66 -8.20 -2.32 10.97
N LYS A 67 -8.31 -3.44 10.23
CA LYS A 67 -7.54 -3.70 9.01
C LYS A 67 -7.67 -2.58 7.99
N ARG A 68 -8.83 -1.91 7.92
CA ARG A 68 -9.07 -0.83 6.95
C ARG A 68 -8.26 0.39 7.31
N SER A 69 -8.18 0.73 8.59
CA SER A 69 -7.33 1.82 9.08
C SER A 69 -5.85 1.53 8.88
N VAL A 70 -5.37 0.32 9.21
CA VAL A 70 -3.97 -0.07 8.96
C VAL A 70 -3.63 0.00 7.46
N ALA A 71 -4.52 -0.48 6.59
CA ALA A 71 -4.34 -0.41 5.14
C ALA A 71 -4.33 1.04 4.63
N LEU A 72 -5.20 1.90 5.17
CA LEU A 72 -5.28 3.32 4.83
C LEU A 72 -3.99 4.06 5.19
N TYR A 73 -3.53 3.97 6.44
CA TYR A 73 -2.31 4.65 6.87
C TYR A 73 -1.05 4.08 6.21
N THR A 74 -1.06 2.77 5.89
CA THR A 74 -0.01 2.18 5.05
C THR A 74 0.02 2.82 3.66
N ALA A 75 -1.14 2.94 3.00
CA ALA A 75 -1.23 3.54 1.68
C ALA A 75 -0.79 5.02 1.70
N GLU A 76 -1.20 5.76 2.73
CA GLU A 76 -0.82 7.16 2.91
C GLU A 76 0.70 7.33 3.00
N GLU A 77 1.37 6.52 3.82
CA GLU A 77 2.83 6.55 3.97
C GLU A 77 3.53 6.17 2.66
N VAL A 78 3.04 5.13 1.96
CA VAL A 78 3.58 4.72 0.65
C VAL A 78 3.47 5.85 -0.37
N PHE A 79 2.31 6.50 -0.49
CA PHE A 79 2.13 7.63 -1.42
C PHE A 79 2.94 8.85 -1.01
N SER A 80 3.04 9.16 0.29
CA SER A 80 3.83 10.29 0.78
C SER A 80 5.32 10.11 0.45
N LEU A 81 5.87 8.93 0.68
CA LEU A 81 7.26 8.62 0.33
C LEU A 81 7.49 8.63 -1.18
N ALA A 82 6.54 8.09 -1.95
CA ALA A 82 6.62 8.10 -3.41
C ALA A 82 6.57 9.52 -3.98
N ASP A 83 5.69 10.39 -3.48
CA ASP A 83 5.53 11.78 -3.94
C ASP A 83 6.77 12.64 -3.67
N ALA A 84 7.44 12.41 -2.52
CA ALA A 84 8.74 12.98 -2.22
C ALA A 84 9.84 12.54 -3.21
N GLY A 85 9.68 11.35 -3.80
CA GLY A 85 10.56 10.80 -4.83
C GLY A 85 11.89 10.24 -4.29
N ASN A 86 12.74 9.76 -5.21
CA ASN A 86 14.09 9.26 -4.91
C ASN A 86 14.10 8.13 -3.87
N VAL A 87 13.23 7.13 -4.05
CA VAL A 87 12.98 6.11 -3.04
C VAL A 87 12.77 4.70 -3.64
N VAL A 88 13.25 3.69 -2.92
CA VAL A 88 12.91 2.27 -3.10
C VAL A 88 11.93 1.84 -2.01
N LEU A 89 10.74 1.42 -2.42
CA LEU A 89 9.64 0.99 -1.55
C LEU A 89 9.48 -0.53 -1.63
N ARG A 90 9.90 -1.26 -0.59
CA ARG A 90 9.82 -2.72 -0.54
C ARG A 90 8.66 -3.19 0.35
N GLY A 91 7.72 -3.94 -0.24
CA GLY A 91 6.57 -4.52 0.46
C GLY A 91 5.35 -3.61 0.49
N TRP A 92 4.54 -3.72 1.55
CA TRP A 92 3.39 -2.83 1.85
C TRP A 92 2.30 -2.69 0.78
N GLY A 93 2.29 -3.57 -0.22
CA GLY A 93 1.41 -3.41 -1.39
C GLY A 93 1.84 -2.26 -2.32
N ALA A 94 3.04 -1.71 -2.17
CA ALA A 94 3.54 -0.57 -2.96
C ALA A 94 3.46 -0.82 -4.47
N THR A 95 3.77 -2.05 -4.93
CA THR A 95 3.66 -2.41 -6.34
C THR A 95 2.23 -2.36 -6.87
N CYS A 96 1.21 -2.53 -6.03
CA CYS A 96 -0.19 -2.43 -6.44
C CYS A 96 -0.72 -0.99 -6.29
N LEU A 97 -0.36 -0.30 -5.20
CA LEU A 97 -0.75 1.09 -4.96
C LEU A 97 -0.21 2.04 -6.03
N LEU A 98 1.04 1.84 -6.45
CA LEU A 98 1.74 2.73 -7.37
C LEU A 98 1.67 2.29 -8.83
N ARG A 99 1.07 1.12 -9.12
CA ARG A 99 0.91 0.60 -10.49
C ARG A 99 0.27 1.59 -11.48
N PRO A 100 -0.71 2.43 -11.09
CA PRO A 100 -1.29 3.41 -11.99
C PRO A 100 -0.34 4.55 -12.41
N VAL A 101 0.78 4.74 -11.70
CA VAL A 101 1.71 5.86 -11.93
C VAL A 101 2.80 5.45 -12.93
N PRO A 102 2.82 6.00 -14.16
CA PRO A 102 3.67 5.47 -15.24
C PRO A 102 5.18 5.50 -14.98
N HIS A 103 5.67 6.50 -14.24
CA HIS A 103 7.10 6.65 -13.96
C HIS A 103 7.58 5.82 -12.76
N VAL A 104 6.68 5.08 -12.08
CA VAL A 104 7.05 4.20 -10.98
C VAL A 104 7.34 2.81 -11.53
N VAL A 105 8.56 2.33 -11.34
CA VAL A 105 8.96 0.97 -11.76
C VAL A 105 8.50 -0.04 -10.73
N CYS A 106 7.66 -1.01 -11.12
CA CYS A 106 7.16 -2.08 -10.27
C CYS A 106 7.90 -3.40 -10.54
N VAL A 107 8.68 -3.87 -9.57
CA VAL A 107 9.54 -5.06 -9.71
C VAL A 107 9.14 -6.17 -8.74
N ARG A 108 9.14 -7.41 -9.23
CA ARG A 108 9.08 -8.61 -8.39
C ARG A 108 10.41 -9.33 -8.36
N ILE A 109 10.88 -9.63 -7.15
CA ILE A 109 12.00 -10.55 -6.94
C ILE A 109 11.45 -11.86 -6.37
N THR A 110 11.63 -12.95 -7.12
CA THR A 110 11.15 -14.30 -6.78
C THR A 110 12.32 -15.29 -6.72
N ARG A 111 12.09 -16.45 -6.10
CA ARG A 111 13.08 -17.53 -6.00
C ARG A 111 12.36 -18.88 -5.81
N PRO A 112 12.86 -20.00 -6.34
CA PRO A 112 12.24 -21.31 -6.16
C PRO A 112 12.10 -21.67 -4.68
N LEU A 113 10.99 -22.33 -4.31
CA LEU A 113 10.69 -22.70 -2.93
C LEU A 113 11.86 -23.41 -2.26
N LYS A 114 12.48 -24.40 -2.94
CA LYS A 114 13.64 -25.13 -2.42
C LYS A 114 14.78 -24.20 -1.98
N LYS A 115 15.12 -23.21 -2.80
CA LYS A 115 16.16 -22.21 -2.49
C LYS A 115 15.77 -21.29 -1.34
N ARG A 116 14.48 -20.98 -1.21
CA ARG A 116 13.95 -20.19 -0.10
C ARG A 116 13.99 -20.99 1.21
N VAL A 117 13.71 -22.30 1.16
CA VAL A 117 13.84 -23.23 2.30
C VAL A 117 15.30 -23.33 2.75
N GLU A 118 16.22 -23.60 1.82
CA GLU A 118 17.67 -23.61 2.08
C GLU A 118 18.12 -22.29 2.74
N TRP A 119 17.63 -21.15 2.24
CA TRP A 119 17.92 -19.84 2.82
C TRP A 119 17.38 -19.69 4.24
N LEU A 120 16.15 -20.12 4.51
CA LEU A 120 15.53 -19.96 5.83
C LEU A 120 16.18 -20.89 6.87
N MET A 121 16.51 -22.12 6.47
CA MET A 121 17.26 -23.06 7.31
C MET A 121 18.60 -22.47 7.75
N ALA A 122 19.37 -21.93 6.79
CA ALA A 122 20.65 -21.27 7.08
C ALA A 122 20.47 -20.01 7.95
N HIS A 123 19.38 -19.26 7.77
CA HIS A 123 19.11 -18.04 8.53
C HIS A 123 18.68 -18.31 9.98
N LEU A 124 18.02 -19.45 10.22
CA LEU A 124 17.55 -19.86 11.55
C LEU A 124 18.49 -20.85 12.24
N ASP A 125 19.56 -21.28 11.57
CA ASP A 125 20.48 -22.33 12.04
C ASP A 125 19.72 -23.61 12.43
N THR A 126 18.87 -24.09 11.52
CA THR A 126 18.02 -25.28 11.73
C THR A 126 18.13 -26.28 10.58
N ASP A 127 18.09 -27.57 10.93
CA ASP A 127 18.05 -28.68 9.98
C ASP A 127 16.60 -29.12 9.63
N ASP A 128 15.59 -28.47 10.21
CA ASP A 128 14.19 -28.79 9.98
C ASP A 128 13.65 -28.14 8.69
N ALA A 129 13.79 -28.88 7.59
CA ALA A 129 13.31 -28.45 6.28
C ALA A 129 11.78 -28.37 6.18
N GLU A 130 11.05 -29.24 6.90
CA GLU A 130 9.58 -29.25 6.89
C GLU A 130 9.03 -28.00 7.58
N PHE A 131 9.60 -27.65 8.74
CA PHE A 131 9.29 -26.41 9.43
C PHE A 131 9.57 -25.19 8.56
N ALA A 132 10.75 -25.12 7.94
CA ALA A 132 11.13 -24.00 7.08
C ALA A 132 10.20 -23.85 5.87
N GLU A 133 9.85 -24.97 5.20
CA GLU A 133 8.89 -24.95 4.10
C GLU A 133 7.49 -24.51 4.56
N ALA A 134 6.99 -25.05 5.67
CA ALA A 134 5.69 -24.70 6.22
C ALA A 134 5.62 -23.20 6.56
N GLU A 135 6.67 -22.65 7.15
CA GLU A 135 6.78 -21.24 7.50
C GLU A 135 6.78 -20.33 6.26
N ILE A 136 7.49 -20.74 5.19
CA ILE A 136 7.47 -20.05 3.90
C ILE A 136 6.08 -20.05 3.27
N ARG A 137 5.45 -21.22 3.15
CA ARG A 137 4.11 -21.35 2.56
C ARG A 137 3.07 -20.57 3.36
N ARG A 138 3.16 -20.59 4.69
CA ARG A 138 2.28 -19.81 5.58
C ARG A 138 2.44 -18.30 5.34
N SER A 139 3.67 -17.81 5.24
CA SER A 139 3.97 -16.41 4.91
C SER A 139 3.43 -16.00 3.54
N ASP A 140 3.64 -16.85 2.53
CA ASP A 140 3.18 -16.60 1.15
C ASP A 140 1.66 -16.60 1.05
N HIS A 141 0.99 -17.56 1.68
CA HIS A 141 -0.48 -17.61 1.73
C HIS A 141 -1.05 -16.38 2.45
N ALA A 142 -0.44 -15.95 3.56
CA ALA A 142 -0.85 -14.74 4.26
C ALA A 142 -0.66 -13.47 3.41
N HIS A 143 0.43 -13.40 2.62
CA HIS A 143 0.62 -12.32 1.66
C HIS A 143 -0.42 -12.36 0.55
N ALA A 144 -0.62 -13.50 -0.09
CA ALA A 144 -1.58 -13.66 -1.18
C ALA A 144 -3.01 -13.29 -0.74
N ALA A 145 -3.44 -13.76 0.43
CA ALA A 145 -4.74 -13.42 0.99
C ALA A 145 -4.91 -11.91 1.21
N ARG A 146 -3.89 -11.21 1.74
CA ARG A 146 -3.91 -9.75 1.91
C ARG A 146 -3.98 -9.01 0.57
N MET A 147 -3.17 -9.43 -0.40
CA MET A 147 -3.17 -8.80 -1.73
C MET A 147 -4.54 -8.96 -2.42
N HIS A 148 -5.17 -10.12 -2.25
CA HIS A 148 -6.51 -10.36 -2.75
C HIS A 148 -7.57 -9.54 -2.00
N GLU A 149 -7.56 -9.54 -0.66
CA GLU A 149 -8.52 -8.80 0.18
C GLU A 149 -8.45 -7.28 -0.07
N GLN A 150 -7.25 -6.72 -0.21
CA GLN A 150 -7.04 -5.28 -0.34
C GLN A 150 -7.11 -4.76 -1.78
N PHE A 151 -6.59 -5.51 -2.76
CA PHE A 151 -6.44 -5.04 -4.14
C PHE A 151 -7.19 -5.88 -5.17
N GLY A 152 -7.80 -6.99 -4.77
CA GLY A 152 -8.49 -7.90 -5.70
C GLY A 152 -7.56 -8.62 -6.68
N VAL A 153 -6.25 -8.68 -6.40
CA VAL A 153 -5.26 -9.25 -7.33
C VAL A 153 -4.81 -10.65 -6.93
N THR A 154 -4.36 -11.42 -7.91
CA THR A 154 -3.68 -12.71 -7.68
C THR A 154 -2.18 -12.47 -7.46
N TRP A 155 -1.72 -12.66 -6.23
CA TRP A 155 -0.28 -12.55 -5.93
C TRP A 155 0.51 -13.58 -6.74
N GLY A 156 1.54 -13.13 -7.45
CA GLY A 156 2.30 -13.98 -8.36
C GLY A 156 2.09 -13.67 -9.84
N ASP A 157 0.98 -13.00 -10.18
CA ASP A 157 0.68 -12.66 -11.57
C ASP A 157 1.77 -11.73 -12.15
N PRO A 158 2.51 -12.16 -13.19
CA PRO A 158 3.57 -11.36 -13.79
C PRO A 158 3.07 -10.04 -14.39
N VAL A 159 1.78 -9.94 -14.77
CA VAL A 159 1.19 -8.72 -15.38
C VAL A 159 1.12 -7.55 -14.37
N LEU A 160 1.21 -7.84 -13.08
CA LEU A 160 1.24 -6.82 -12.03
C LEU A 160 2.58 -6.07 -11.93
N TYR A 161 3.60 -6.51 -12.67
CA TYR A 161 4.96 -5.99 -12.58
C TYR A 161 5.50 -5.61 -13.96
N ASP A 162 6.40 -4.65 -14.00
CA ASP A 162 7.16 -4.29 -15.20
C ASP A 162 8.35 -5.25 -15.41
N LEU A 163 8.83 -5.87 -14.32
CA LEU A 163 9.92 -6.83 -14.35
C LEU A 163 9.80 -7.87 -13.23
N VAL A 164 9.98 -9.15 -13.59
CA VAL A 164 10.06 -10.27 -12.65
C VAL A 164 11.44 -10.92 -12.77
N LEU A 165 12.21 -10.91 -11.67
CA LEU A 165 13.56 -11.46 -11.61
C LEU A 165 13.60 -12.66 -10.68
N ASN A 166 14.17 -13.77 -11.17
CA ASN A 166 14.33 -15.00 -10.41
C ASN A 166 15.77 -15.17 -9.92
N THR A 167 15.96 -15.11 -8.59
CA THR A 167 17.28 -15.19 -7.92
C THR A 167 17.76 -16.62 -7.68
N ASP A 168 17.24 -17.61 -8.43
CA ASP A 168 17.82 -18.95 -8.50
C ASP A 168 19.21 -18.91 -9.17
N ARG A 169 19.26 -18.27 -10.35
CA ARG A 169 20.47 -18.19 -11.19
C ARG A 169 20.95 -16.76 -11.40
N VAL A 170 20.07 -15.77 -11.29
CA VAL A 170 20.41 -14.36 -11.46
C VAL A 170 20.94 -13.83 -10.13
N SER A 171 22.16 -13.32 -10.10
CA SER A 171 22.75 -12.76 -8.88
C SER A 171 22.09 -11.44 -8.48
N VAL A 172 22.26 -11.03 -7.22
CA VAL A 172 21.77 -9.74 -6.71
C VAL A 172 22.31 -8.58 -7.56
N ASP A 173 23.61 -8.57 -7.85
CA ASP A 173 24.25 -7.58 -8.74
C ASP A 173 23.58 -7.52 -10.13
N SER A 174 23.33 -8.67 -10.74
CA SER A 174 22.66 -8.74 -12.05
C SER A 174 21.22 -8.23 -11.96
N CYS A 175 20.49 -8.55 -10.88
CA CYS A 175 19.16 -7.99 -10.64
C CYS A 175 19.20 -6.47 -10.55
N VAL A 176 20.13 -5.90 -9.78
CA VAL A 176 20.32 -4.46 -9.65
C VAL A 176 20.57 -3.83 -11.02
N GLU A 177 21.48 -4.39 -11.82
CA GLU A 177 21.79 -3.86 -13.15
C GLU A 177 20.60 -3.92 -14.13
N GLN A 178 19.79 -4.98 -14.08
CA GLN A 178 18.56 -5.03 -14.90
C GLN A 178 17.56 -3.95 -14.47
N ILE A 179 17.38 -3.73 -13.17
CA ILE A 179 16.47 -2.70 -12.66
C ILE A 179 16.99 -1.31 -13.03
N ARG A 180 18.29 -1.07 -12.91
CA ARG A 180 18.92 0.21 -13.33
C ARG A 180 18.68 0.50 -14.80
N ARG A 181 18.79 -0.50 -15.67
CA ARG A 181 18.48 -0.32 -17.10
C ARG A 181 17.02 0.07 -17.31
N LEU A 182 16.10 -0.63 -16.66
CA LEU A 182 14.67 -0.37 -16.77
C LEU A 182 14.28 1.03 -16.30
N VAL A 183 14.84 1.49 -15.17
CA VAL A 183 14.62 2.85 -14.64
C VAL A 183 15.05 3.95 -15.62
N ASN A 184 16.03 3.66 -16.49
CA ASN A 184 16.51 4.62 -17.49
C ASN A 184 15.75 4.53 -18.83
N CYS A 185 14.77 3.63 -18.97
CA CYS A 185 13.95 3.55 -20.17
C CYS A 185 12.99 4.76 -20.25
N PRO A 186 12.71 5.29 -21.45
CA PRO A 186 11.90 6.49 -21.63
C PRO A 186 10.45 6.32 -21.15
N GLU A 187 9.91 5.10 -21.13
CA GLU A 187 8.58 4.79 -20.62
C GLU A 187 8.43 5.09 -19.11
N PHE A 188 9.54 5.06 -18.36
CA PHE A 188 9.58 5.37 -16.94
C PHE A 188 10.11 6.77 -16.64
N ALA A 189 10.36 7.59 -17.67
CA ALA A 189 10.72 8.97 -17.49
C ALA A 189 9.57 9.73 -16.82
N GLU A 190 9.86 10.41 -15.72
CA GLU A 190 8.87 11.23 -15.04
C GLU A 190 8.43 12.41 -15.92
N THR A 191 7.13 12.47 -16.17
CA THR A 191 6.47 13.58 -16.89
C THR A 191 5.66 14.43 -15.91
N PRO A 192 5.38 15.71 -16.23
CA PRO A 192 4.49 16.55 -15.44
C PRO A 192 3.12 15.89 -15.17
N ALA A 193 2.55 15.22 -16.17
CA ALA A 193 1.28 14.50 -16.03
C ALA A 193 1.37 13.34 -15.02
N SER A 194 2.42 12.54 -15.12
CA SER A 194 2.62 11.41 -14.21
C SER A 194 2.93 11.85 -12.77
N ARG A 195 3.67 12.96 -12.59
CA ARG A 195 3.92 13.56 -11.28
C ARG A 195 2.62 14.12 -10.67
N ALA A 196 1.82 14.81 -11.47
CA ALA A 196 0.52 15.32 -11.03
C ALA A 196 -0.44 14.20 -10.62
N LEU A 197 -0.42 13.06 -11.33
CA LEU A 197 -1.19 11.87 -10.95
C LEU A 197 -0.76 11.34 -9.58
N LEU A 198 0.53 11.16 -9.34
CA LEU A 198 1.05 10.69 -8.06
C LEU A 198 0.69 11.65 -6.91
N ALA A 199 0.89 12.95 -7.11
CA ALA A 199 0.54 13.97 -6.13
C ALA A 199 -0.97 13.99 -5.82
N SER A 200 -1.81 13.75 -6.83
CA SER A 200 -3.27 13.64 -6.66
C SER A 200 -3.64 12.41 -5.83
N MET A 201 -3.07 11.24 -6.13
CA MET A 201 -3.29 10.01 -5.34
C MET A 201 -2.81 10.16 -3.88
N ALA A 202 -1.67 10.84 -3.67
CA ALA A 202 -1.16 11.16 -2.35
C ALA A 202 -2.11 12.11 -1.59
N LEU A 203 -2.64 13.14 -2.25
CA LEU A 203 -3.62 14.05 -1.66
C LEU A 203 -4.94 13.34 -1.31
N GLU A 204 -5.48 12.53 -2.21
CA GLU A 204 -6.69 11.71 -1.96
C GLU A 204 -6.54 10.85 -0.70
N THR A 205 -5.38 10.21 -0.55
CA THR A 205 -5.14 9.31 0.58
C THR A 205 -4.98 10.08 1.89
N ARG A 206 -4.32 11.25 1.88
CA ARG A 206 -4.23 12.14 3.05
C ARG A 206 -5.60 12.68 3.48
N VAL A 207 -6.45 13.08 2.52
CA VAL A 207 -7.83 13.48 2.81
C VAL A 207 -8.63 12.32 3.40
N ARG A 208 -8.48 11.10 2.85
CA ARG A 208 -9.12 9.91 3.39
C ARG A 208 -8.68 9.61 4.83
N ALA A 209 -7.39 9.74 5.13
CA ALA A 209 -6.84 9.58 6.47
C ALA A 209 -7.42 10.61 7.45
N ALA A 210 -7.44 11.89 7.08
CA ALA A 210 -8.00 12.96 7.91
C ALA A 210 -9.49 12.73 8.22
N LEU A 211 -10.29 12.33 7.21
CA LEU A 211 -11.70 11.99 7.41
C LEU A 211 -11.88 10.77 8.32
N LYS A 212 -10.95 9.81 8.31
CA LYS A 212 -11.00 8.63 9.18
C LYS A 212 -10.68 8.98 10.64
N GLU A 213 -9.83 9.97 10.88
CA GLU A 213 -9.40 10.39 12.21
C GLU A 213 -10.45 11.25 12.93
N HIS A 214 -11.22 12.03 12.18
CA HIS A 214 -12.24 12.92 12.75
C HIS A 214 -13.47 12.13 13.22
N ALA A 215 -14.00 12.47 14.41
CA ALA A 215 -15.12 11.75 15.03
C ALA A 215 -16.37 11.71 14.17
N ASP A 216 -16.72 12.84 13.57
CA ASP A 216 -17.99 13.01 12.84
C ASP A 216 -17.94 12.48 11.40
N THR A 217 -16.77 12.05 10.91
CA THR A 217 -16.61 11.60 9.52
C THR A 217 -16.02 10.20 9.39
N ARG A 218 -15.56 9.57 10.49
CA ARG A 218 -14.81 8.30 10.48
C ARG A 218 -15.53 7.10 9.87
N ASP A 219 -16.85 7.12 9.88
CA ASP A 219 -17.71 6.02 9.42
C ASP A 219 -18.44 6.36 8.10
N THR A 220 -18.13 7.52 7.52
CA THR A 220 -18.72 7.95 6.24
C THR A 220 -18.05 7.24 5.06
N SER A 221 -18.87 6.78 4.11
CA SER A 221 -18.39 6.19 2.86
C SER A 221 -18.26 7.28 1.79
N ILE A 222 -17.16 8.03 1.84
CA ILE A 222 -16.86 9.12 0.89
C ILE A 222 -15.86 8.66 -0.17
N THR A 223 -16.26 8.81 -1.43
CA THR A 223 -15.37 8.78 -2.60
C THR A 223 -14.71 10.15 -2.71
N ILE A 224 -13.38 10.13 -2.82
CA ILE A 224 -12.54 11.33 -2.86
C ILE A 224 -11.83 11.31 -4.19
N HIS A 225 -11.88 12.41 -4.91
CA HIS A 225 -11.07 12.62 -6.10
C HIS A 225 -10.28 13.91 -5.92
N ALA A 226 -8.98 13.87 -6.18
CA ALA A 226 -8.15 15.06 -6.15
C ALA A 226 -7.53 15.33 -7.52
N LYS A 227 -7.39 16.61 -7.85
CA LYS A 227 -6.63 17.05 -9.02
C LYS A 227 -6.09 18.44 -8.77
N GLU A 228 -4.78 18.59 -8.83
CA GLU A 228 -4.11 19.90 -8.71
C GLU A 228 -4.55 20.69 -7.45
N GLY A 229 -4.70 19.98 -6.32
CA GLY A 229 -5.14 20.56 -5.04
C GLY A 229 -6.65 20.70 -4.88
N ALA A 230 -7.44 20.68 -5.95
CA ALA A 230 -8.88 20.66 -5.87
C ALA A 230 -9.37 19.25 -5.49
N VAL A 231 -10.24 19.16 -4.49
CA VAL A 231 -10.79 17.90 -3.98
C VAL A 231 -12.29 17.85 -4.20
N ALA A 232 -12.80 16.77 -4.78
CA ALA A 232 -14.22 16.50 -4.87
C ALA A 232 -14.61 15.39 -3.89
N LEU A 233 -15.62 15.66 -3.05
CA LEU A 233 -16.19 14.71 -2.11
C LEU A 233 -17.54 14.22 -2.65
N ARG A 234 -17.67 12.91 -2.84
CA ARG A 234 -18.89 12.27 -3.37
C ARG A 234 -19.30 11.12 -2.48
N GLY A 235 -20.60 10.94 -2.29
CA GLY A 235 -21.11 9.89 -1.43
C GLY A 235 -22.43 10.28 -0.78
N ILE A 236 -22.80 9.49 0.22
CA ILE A 236 -24.01 9.69 0.99
C ILE A 236 -23.60 9.84 2.46
N VAL A 237 -24.11 10.89 3.10
CA VAL A 237 -23.94 11.19 4.53
C VAL A 237 -25.30 11.21 5.22
N LEU A 238 -25.33 11.02 6.54
CA LEU A 238 -26.56 10.92 7.33
C LEU A 238 -27.32 12.25 7.37
N ASP A 239 -26.61 13.35 7.61
CA ASP A 239 -27.20 14.67 7.82
C ASP A 239 -26.32 15.81 7.29
N ALA A 240 -26.83 17.04 7.46
CA ALA A 240 -26.16 18.24 7.00
C ALA A 240 -24.89 18.58 7.80
N GLU A 241 -24.80 18.12 9.05
CA GLU A 241 -23.65 18.35 9.92
C GLU A 241 -22.47 17.48 9.46
N GLU A 242 -22.68 16.17 9.25
CA GLU A 242 -21.65 15.30 8.65
C GLU A 242 -21.16 15.83 7.31
N ARG A 243 -22.07 16.38 6.49
CA ARG A 243 -21.73 16.98 5.19
C ARG A 243 -20.78 18.17 5.34
N GLU A 244 -21.08 19.06 6.28
CA GLU A 244 -20.28 20.26 6.56
C GLU A 244 -18.94 19.89 7.18
N GLN A 245 -18.92 18.95 8.13
CA GLN A 245 -17.69 18.47 8.75
C GLN A 245 -16.77 17.78 7.74
N ALA A 246 -17.30 16.97 6.83
CA ALA A 246 -16.49 16.36 5.78
C ALA A 246 -15.78 17.39 4.90
N GLU A 247 -16.45 18.50 4.58
CA GLU A 247 -15.86 19.61 3.83
C GLU A 247 -14.79 20.33 4.63
N ASN A 248 -15.07 20.68 5.89
CA ASN A 248 -14.13 21.37 6.78
C ASN A 248 -12.86 20.53 7.01
N VAL A 249 -13.01 19.24 7.30
CA VAL A 249 -11.89 18.32 7.50
C VAL A 249 -11.06 18.21 6.22
N ALA A 250 -11.69 18.03 5.06
CA ALA A 250 -10.98 17.97 3.79
C ALA A 250 -10.25 19.28 3.47
N ALA A 251 -10.88 20.43 3.70
CA ALA A 251 -10.28 21.75 3.45
C ALA A 251 -9.07 22.04 4.36
N ALA A 252 -9.02 21.46 5.56
CA ALA A 252 -7.90 21.62 6.49
C ALA A 252 -6.65 20.80 6.09
N VAL A 253 -6.76 19.86 5.14
CA VAL A 253 -5.63 19.01 4.75
C VAL A 253 -4.61 19.80 3.94
N PRO A 254 -3.31 19.75 4.31
CA PRO A 254 -2.26 20.46 3.59
C PRO A 254 -2.23 20.12 2.09
N GLY A 255 -2.22 21.13 1.24
CA GLY A 255 -2.22 20.96 -0.22
C GLY A 255 -3.61 20.89 -0.86
N VAL A 256 -4.69 20.95 -0.07
CA VAL A 256 -6.03 21.23 -0.59
C VAL A 256 -6.16 22.73 -0.89
N SER A 257 -6.56 23.06 -2.12
CA SER A 257 -6.77 24.44 -2.59
C SER A 257 -8.26 24.79 -2.70
N GLY A 258 -9.13 23.79 -2.72
CA GLY A 258 -10.59 23.95 -2.72
C GLY A 258 -11.31 22.61 -2.63
N VAL A 259 -12.53 22.64 -2.11
CA VAL A 259 -13.38 21.44 -1.94
C VAL A 259 -14.68 21.62 -2.70
N ALA A 260 -14.97 20.70 -3.63
CA ALA A 260 -16.27 20.53 -4.26
C ALA A 260 -17.06 19.48 -3.48
N ASN A 261 -17.94 19.94 -2.59
CA ASN A 261 -18.78 19.07 -1.78
C ASN A 261 -20.04 18.64 -2.54
N GLU A 262 -19.98 17.45 -3.15
CA GLU A 262 -21.08 16.82 -3.89
C GLU A 262 -21.80 15.73 -3.06
N LEU A 263 -21.63 15.74 -1.74
CA LEU A 263 -22.25 14.77 -0.82
C LEU A 263 -23.77 14.95 -0.77
N ARG A 264 -24.49 13.83 -0.79
CA ARG A 264 -25.96 13.80 -0.70
C ARG A 264 -26.39 13.30 0.67
N LEU A 265 -27.51 13.81 1.17
CA LEU A 265 -28.08 13.33 2.42
C LEU A 265 -28.83 12.01 2.19
N MET A 266 -28.80 11.11 3.18
CA MET A 266 -29.72 9.98 3.21
C MET A 266 -31.15 10.50 3.27
N THR A 267 -31.88 10.42 2.17
CA THR A 267 -33.32 10.64 2.19
C THR A 267 -33.92 9.56 3.10
N SER A 268 -34.51 9.96 4.23
CA SER A 268 -35.27 9.03 5.07
C SER A 268 -36.39 8.44 4.20
N SER A 269 -36.21 7.20 3.74
CA SER A 269 -37.25 6.49 3.01
C SER A 269 -38.47 6.40 3.91
N ARG A 270 -39.57 7.01 3.48
CA ARG A 270 -40.88 6.93 4.12
C ARG A 270 -41.13 5.47 4.51
N ARG A 271 -41.34 5.23 5.81
CA ARG A 271 -41.87 3.95 6.30
C ARG A 271 -43.12 3.64 5.47
N PHE A 272 -43.08 2.59 4.66
CA PHE A 272 -44.30 2.04 4.07
C PHE A 272 -45.17 1.56 5.23
N ALA A 273 -46.17 2.36 5.60
CA ALA A 273 -47.24 1.89 6.46
C ALA A 273 -47.99 0.81 5.70
N SER A 274 -47.73 -0.46 6.02
CA SER A 274 -48.56 -1.58 5.58
C SER A 274 -49.93 -1.45 6.24
N ALA A 275 -50.81 -0.66 5.64
CA ALA A 275 -52.23 -0.74 5.94
C ALA A 275 -52.76 -2.05 5.32
N LYS A 276 -52.94 -3.08 6.15
CA LYS A 276 -53.81 -4.20 5.80
C LYS A 276 -55.22 -3.62 5.64
N GLN A 277 -55.74 -3.59 4.41
CA GLN A 277 -57.17 -3.43 4.18
C GLN A 277 -57.87 -4.75 4.56
N THR A 278 -58.85 -4.60 5.44
CA THR A 278 -59.86 -5.57 5.88
C THR A 278 -60.64 -6.17 4.74
#